data_AF-A0A8I0Q3M0-F1
#
_entry.id   AF-A0A8I0Q3M0-F1
#
_cell.length_a   1.000
_cell.length_b   1.000
_cell.length_c   1.000
_cell.angle_alpha   90.00
_cell.angle_beta   90.00
_cell.angle_gamma   90.00
#
_symmetry.space_group_name_H-M   'P 1'
#
loop_
_entity.id
_entity.type
_entity.pdbx_description
1 polymer ?
#
loop_
_entity_poly.entity_id
_entity_poly.type
_entity_poly.pdbx_seq_one_letter_code
_entity_poly.pdbx_strand_id
1 'polypeptide(L)' 'EAEQEIAMLERKIRLNMATDADREKLKEWEIFSVKVSDTDTSAAPDTDWPQKPQ' A
#
# COMPACT_ATOMS: atom_id res chain seq x y z
N GLU A 1 -3.42 5.35 -6.86
CA GLU A 1 -2.01 4.91 -6.76
C GLU A 1 -1.88 3.63 -5.95
N ALA A 2 -2.11 3.61 -4.63
CA ALA A 2 -1.93 2.39 -3.82
C ALA A 2 -2.69 1.17 -4.39
N GLU A 3 -3.98 1.31 -4.69
CA GLU A 3 -4.81 0.24 -5.29
C GLU A 3 -4.26 -0.28 -6.63
N GLN A 4 -3.62 0.58 -7.43
CA GLN A 4 -3.06 0.17 -8.73
C GLN A 4 -1.77 -0.64 -8.54
N GLU A 5 -0.92 -0.22 -7.60
CA GLU A 5 0.31 -0.93 -7.24
C GLU A 5 -0.03 -2.30 -6.63
N ILE A 6 -0.97 -2.33 -5.67
CA ILE A 6 -1.50 -3.56 -5.06
C ILE A 6 -2.02 -4.51 -6.14
N ALA A 7 -2.92 -4.04 -7.02
CA ALA A 7 -3.50 -4.89 -8.06
C ALA A 7 -2.45 -5.46 -9.03
N MET A 8 -1.40 -4.69 -9.35
CA MET A 8 -0.30 -5.18 -10.18
C MET A 8 0.54 -6.24 -9.45
N LEU A 9 0.89 -6.01 -8.19
CA LEU A 9 1.69 -6.94 -7.39
C LEU A 9 0.93 -8.24 -7.10
N GLU A 10 -0.35 -8.16 -6.73
CA GLU A 10 -1.24 -9.32 -6.61
C GLU A 10 -1.32 -10.11 -7.92
N ARG A 11 -1.39 -9.42 -9.07
CA ARG A 11 -1.37 -10.08 -10.38
C ARG A 11 -0.06 -10.81 -10.62
N LYS A 12 1.09 -10.23 -10.27
CA LYS A 12 2.39 -10.93 -10.36
C LYS A 12 2.40 -12.18 -9.48
N ILE A 13 1.84 -12.12 -8.27
CA ILE A 13 1.74 -13.29 -7.37
C ILE A 13 0.87 -14.37 -8.00
N ARG A 14 -0.33 -14.02 -8.48
CA ARG A 14 -1.25 -14.97 -9.12
C ARG A 14 -0.64 -15.66 -10.35
N LEU A 15 0.22 -14.96 -11.08
CA LEU A 15 0.91 -15.49 -12.26
C LEU A 15 2.23 -16.22 -11.94
N ASN A 16 2.59 -16.39 -10.65
CA ASN A 16 3.90 -16.91 -10.23
C ASN A 16 5.10 -16.13 -10.81
N MET A 17 4.92 -14.83 -11.03
CA MET A 17 5.94 -13.91 -11.54
C MET A 17 6.52 -13.00 -10.44
N ALA A 18 5.94 -13.03 -9.24
CA ALA A 18 6.38 -12.18 -8.14
C ALA A 18 7.69 -12.69 -7.52
N THR A 19 8.64 -11.78 -7.37
CA THR A 19 9.84 -11.94 -6.55
C THR A 19 9.51 -11.76 -5.07
N ASP A 20 10.44 -12.11 -4.17
CA ASP A 20 10.28 -11.82 -2.74
C ASP A 20 10.12 -10.31 -2.47
N ALA A 21 10.86 -9.48 -3.21
CA ALA A 21 10.73 -8.02 -3.13
C ALA A 21 9.34 -7.53 -3.56
N ASP A 22 8.71 -8.13 -4.57
CA ASP A 22 7.32 -7.79 -4.94
C ASP A 22 6.34 -8.12 -3.81
N ARG A 23 6.59 -9.20 -3.05
CA ARG A 23 5.73 -9.61 -1.92
C ARG A 23 5.90 -8.69 -0.72
N GLU A 24 7.14 -8.28 -0.42
CA GLU A 24 7.40 -7.29 0.61
C GLU A 24 6.74 -5.95 0.25
N LYS A 25 6.92 -5.50 -1.00
CA LYS A 25 6.31 -4.28 -1.50
C LYS A 25 4.78 -4.31 -1.48
N LEU A 26 4.17 -5.47 -1.78
CA LEU A 26 2.72 -5.64 -1.68
C LEU A 26 2.25 -5.39 -0.25
N LYS A 27 2.92 -6.03 0.72
CA LYS A 27 2.61 -5.86 2.15
C LYS A 27 2.74 -4.40 2.58
N GLU A 28 3.78 -3.69 2.14
CA GLU A 28 3.96 -2.28 2.45
C GLU A 28 2.82 -1.42 1.89
N TRP A 29 2.40 -1.67 0.65
CA TRP A 29 1.29 -0.96 0.03
C TRP A 29 -0.06 -1.26 0.69
N GLU A 30 -0.32 -2.51 1.07
CA GLU A 30 -1.53 -2.89 1.82
C GLU A 30 -1.57 -2.18 3.18
N ILE A 31 -0.46 -2.19 3.93
CA ILE A 31 -0.34 -1.47 5.21
C ILE A 31 -0.59 0.02 5.01
N PHE A 32 0.00 0.62 3.98
CA PHE A 32 -0.21 2.02 3.65
C PHE A 32 -1.68 2.33 3.34
N SER A 33 -2.33 1.52 2.50
CA SER A 33 -3.74 1.70 2.11
C SER A 33 -4.68 1.65 3.33
N VAL A 34 -4.43 0.69 4.23
CA VAL A 34 -5.17 0.58 5.50
C VAL A 34 -4.92 1.80 6.39
N LYS A 35 -3.66 2.20 6.57
CA LYS A 35 -3.33 3.39 7.38
C LYS A 35 -3.97 4.66 6.84
N VAL A 36 -3.95 4.88 5.53
CA VAL A 36 -4.62 6.03 4.90
C VAL A 36 -6.12 6.00 5.17
N SER A 37 -6.73 4.82 5.07
CA SER A 37 -8.18 4.65 5.30
C SER A 37 -8.57 4.84 6.77
N ASP A 38 -7.68 4.46 7.70
CA ASP A 38 -7.85 4.59 9.15
C ASP A 38 -7.48 6.00 9.67
N THR A 39 -6.79 6.80 8.85
CA THR A 39 -6.37 8.16 9.23
C THR A 39 -7.61 9.05 9.42
N ASP A 40 -7.81 9.49 10.67
CA ASP A 40 -8.89 10.41 11.01
C ASP A 40 -8.64 11.80 10.38
N THR A 41 -9.48 12.14 9.41
CA THR A 41 -9.38 13.39 8.65
C THR A 41 -10.07 14.57 9.35
N SER A 42 -10.76 14.35 10.46
CA SER A 42 -11.48 15.39 11.21
C SER A 42 -10.54 16.33 11.99
N ALA A 43 -9.30 15.91 12.23
CA ALA A 43 -8.26 16.67 12.92
C ALA A 43 -7.32 17.47 11.99
N ALA A 44 -7.65 17.59 10.69
CA ALA A 44 -6.85 18.39 9.76
C ALA A 44 -6.77 19.87 10.23
N PRO A 45 -5.59 20.52 10.23
CA PRO A 45 -4.38 20.24 9.45
C PRO A 45 -3.21 19.50 10.17
N ASP A 46 -3.34 19.05 11.42
CA ASP A 46 -2.26 18.42 12.22
C ASP A 46 -2.15 16.89 12.04
N THR A 47 -2.85 16.31 11.06
CA THR A 47 -2.88 14.87 10.83
C THR A 47 -1.57 14.36 10.20
N ASP A 48 -0.88 13.44 10.89
CA ASP A 48 0.32 12.76 10.38
C ASP A 48 -0.06 11.72 9.33
N TRP A 49 0.08 12.09 8.06
CA TRP A 49 -0.25 11.20 6.94
C TRP A 49 0.82 10.10 6.78
N PRO A 50 0.41 8.84 6.58
CA PRO A 50 1.35 7.77 6.29
C PRO A 50 2.15 8.08 5.02
N GLN A 51 3.41 7.62 4.99
CA GLN A 51 4.30 7.80 3.84
C GLN A 51 4.10 6.68 2.83
N LYS A 52 4.09 7.03 1.52
CA LYS A 52 4.03 6.04 0.45
C LYS A 52 5.31 5.18 0.44
N PRO A 53 5.19 3.85 0.33
CA PRO A 53 6.36 2.99 0.13
C PRO A 53 7.00 3.21 -1.25
N GLN A 54 8.32 2.97 -1.36
CA GLN A 54 9.11 3.24 -2.57
C GLN A 54 9.31 2.02 -3.47
#